data_AF-A0A7V8FEQ1-F1
#
_entry.id   AF-A0A7V8FEQ1-F1
#
_cell.length_a   1.000
_cell.length_b   1.000
_cell.length_c   1.000
_cell.angle_alpha   90.00
_cell.angle_beta   90.00
_cell.angle_gamma   90.00
#
_symmetry.space_group_name_H-M   'P 1'
#
loop_
_entity.id
_entity.type
_entity.pdbx_description
1 polymer ?
#
loop_
_entity_poly.entity_id
_entity_poly.type
_entity_poly.pdbx_seq_one_letter_code
_entity_poly.pdbx_strand_id
1 'polypeptide(L)'
;MTAWQDSLRQVQGRIGPGAAHFLRWWRQSLLAWVPARWQWALGWSQARLLLQRHDGQLQLWREDGQQREPVATLPWPLSPAELERVLDPRLHALPRVWLLQPGQVLQRRLRLPAAAAERLRDVVGFEIDR
;
A
#
# COMPACT_ATOMS: atom_id res chain seq x y z
N MET A 1 12.07 -12.95 -40.82
CA MET A 1 12.43 -12.74 -39.39
C MET A 1 11.20 -12.40 -38.54
N THR A 2 10.11 -13.17 -38.59
CA THR A 2 8.91 -12.93 -37.73
C THR A 2 8.03 -14.19 -37.63
N ALA A 3 8.60 -15.33 -37.23
CA ALA A 3 7.82 -16.53 -36.91
C ALA A 3 7.67 -16.78 -35.39
N TRP A 4 8.36 -15.97 -34.56
CA TRP A 4 8.41 -16.13 -33.11
C TRP A 4 7.39 -15.28 -32.33
N GLN A 5 6.74 -14.30 -32.97
CA GLN A 5 5.83 -13.38 -32.28
C GLN A 5 4.41 -13.96 -32.09
N ASP A 6 4.00 -14.94 -32.91
CA ASP A 6 2.66 -15.51 -32.83
C ASP A 6 2.49 -16.62 -31.78
N SER A 7 3.57 -17.32 -31.38
CA SER A 7 3.44 -18.38 -30.37
C SER A 7 3.21 -17.85 -28.94
N LEU A 8 3.57 -16.59 -28.68
CA LEU A 8 3.40 -15.95 -27.37
C LEU A 8 1.97 -15.50 -27.09
N ARG A 9 1.12 -15.34 -28.12
CA ARG A 9 -0.30 -14.95 -27.94
C ARG A 9 -1.25 -16.13 -27.69
N GLN A 10 -0.86 -17.35 -28.05
CA GLN A 10 -1.72 -18.54 -27.87
C GLN A 10 -1.65 -19.18 -26.48
N VAL A 11 -0.66 -18.83 -25.65
CA VAL A 11 -0.54 -19.35 -24.27
C VAL A 11 -1.44 -18.61 -23.28
N GLN A 12 -1.99 -17.46 -23.67
CA GLN A 12 -2.80 -16.60 -22.80
C GLN A 12 -4.22 -17.15 -22.49
N GLY A 13 -4.67 -18.19 -23.20
CA GLY A 13 -6.03 -18.74 -23.08
C GLY A 13 -6.17 -20.02 -22.23
N ARG A 14 -5.11 -20.56 -21.63
CA ARG A 14 -5.15 -21.88 -20.95
C ARG A 14 -4.55 -21.92 -19.53
N ILE A 15 -4.26 -20.77 -18.95
CA ILE A 15 -3.87 -20.70 -17.53
C ILE A 15 -5.15 -20.41 -16.72
N GLY A 16 -5.79 -21.46 -16.22
CA GLY A 16 -6.95 -21.30 -15.33
C GLY A 16 -6.60 -20.44 -14.10
N PRO A 17 -7.60 -19.78 -13.47
CA PRO A 17 -7.39 -18.84 -12.36
C PRO A 17 -6.59 -19.44 -11.18
N GLY A 18 -6.59 -20.78 -11.04
CA GLY A 18 -5.83 -21.50 -10.02
C GLY A 18 -4.30 -21.46 -10.20
N ALA A 19 -3.77 -21.47 -11.43
CA ALA A 19 -2.32 -21.51 -11.65
C ALA A 19 -1.66 -20.15 -11.40
N ALA A 20 -2.32 -19.05 -11.77
CA ALA A 20 -1.89 -17.70 -11.38
C ALA A 20 -2.00 -17.49 -9.86
N HIS A 21 -3.03 -18.04 -9.22
CA HIS A 21 -3.16 -18.01 -7.76
C HIS A 21 -2.09 -18.84 -7.06
N PHE A 22 -1.79 -20.04 -7.58
CA PHE A 22 -0.73 -20.91 -7.09
C PHE A 22 0.65 -20.27 -7.21
N LEU A 23 1.01 -19.68 -8.35
CA LEU A 23 2.29 -18.97 -8.51
C LEU A 23 2.42 -17.78 -7.55
N ARG A 24 1.33 -17.04 -7.34
CA ARG A 24 1.29 -15.91 -6.40
C ARG A 24 1.46 -16.37 -4.96
N TRP A 25 0.74 -17.43 -4.57
CA TRP A 25 0.86 -18.07 -3.26
C TRP A 25 2.25 -18.65 -3.04
N TRP A 26 2.78 -19.39 -4.02
CA TRP A 26 4.12 -20.00 -3.95
C TRP A 26 5.20 -18.93 -3.77
N ARG A 27 5.13 -17.83 -4.54
CA ARG A 27 6.02 -16.68 -4.34
C ARG A 27 5.88 -16.07 -2.94
N GLN A 28 4.66 -15.93 -2.45
CA GLN A 28 4.38 -15.33 -1.14
C GLN A 28 4.88 -16.22 0.02
N SER A 29 4.72 -17.54 -0.09
CA SER A 29 5.25 -18.52 0.85
C SER A 29 6.78 -18.56 0.85
N LEU A 30 7.40 -18.47 -0.33
CA LEU A 30 8.86 -18.41 -0.46
C LEU A 30 9.41 -17.13 0.20
N LEU A 31 8.73 -15.98 -0.01
CA LEU A 31 9.08 -14.70 0.61
C LEU A 31 8.90 -14.70 2.12
N ALA A 32 7.92 -15.42 2.65
CA ALA A 32 7.72 -15.59 4.09
C ALA A 32 8.91 -16.32 4.76
N TRP A 33 9.69 -17.07 3.98
CA TRP A 33 10.90 -17.75 4.46
C TRP A 33 12.18 -16.94 4.22
N VAL A 34 12.11 -15.81 3.50
CA VAL A 34 13.25 -14.90 3.34
C VAL A 34 13.42 -14.09 4.63
N PRO A 35 14.54 -14.24 5.36
CA PRO A 35 14.76 -13.50 6.59
C PRO A 35 14.75 -11.99 6.32
N ALA A 36 14.18 -11.20 7.23
CA ALA A 36 14.04 -9.73 7.08
C ALA A 36 15.36 -9.04 6.68
N ARG A 37 16.51 -9.55 7.16
CA ARG A 37 17.86 -9.08 6.79
C ARG A 37 18.18 -9.12 5.29
N TRP A 38 17.65 -10.09 4.56
CA TRP A 38 17.82 -10.18 3.11
C TRP A 38 16.84 -9.26 2.38
N GLN A 39 15.64 -9.04 2.93
CA GLN A 39 14.68 -8.06 2.40
C GLN A 39 15.23 -6.63 2.51
N TRP A 40 15.97 -6.32 3.59
CA TRP A 40 16.71 -5.06 3.76
C TRP A 40 17.81 -4.88 2.70
N ALA A 41 18.63 -5.91 2.46
CA ALA A 41 19.73 -5.86 1.50
C ALA A 41 19.27 -5.76 0.02
N LEU A 42 18.09 -6.28 -0.29
CA LEU A 42 17.49 -6.25 -1.63
C LEU A 42 16.66 -4.97 -1.89
N GLY A 43 16.58 -4.04 -0.93
CA GLY A 43 15.76 -2.83 -1.06
C GLY A 43 14.24 -3.09 -1.02
N TRP A 44 13.83 -4.27 -0.57
CA TRP A 44 12.43 -4.66 -0.44
C TRP A 44 11.81 -4.27 0.90
N SER A 45 12.62 -3.80 1.84
CA SER A 45 12.10 -3.12 3.01
C SER A 45 11.49 -1.79 2.59
N GLN A 46 10.16 -1.73 2.64
CA GLN A 46 9.39 -0.55 2.27
C GLN A 46 9.47 0.47 3.41
N ALA A 47 10.67 0.98 3.67
CA ALA A 47 10.86 2.11 4.54
C ALA A 47 9.96 3.24 4.02
N ARG A 48 9.10 3.76 4.88
CA ARG A 48 8.13 4.79 4.53
C ARG A 48 8.08 5.86 5.59
N LEU A 49 7.83 7.08 5.13
CA LEU A 49 7.57 8.21 6.00
C LEU A 49 6.06 8.30 6.22
N LEU A 50 5.66 8.13 7.46
CA LEU A 50 4.27 8.18 7.88
C LEU A 50 3.95 9.58 8.40
N LEU A 51 2.84 10.13 7.91
CA LEU A 51 2.35 11.46 8.22
C LEU A 51 1.06 11.33 9.02
N GLN A 52 1.06 11.78 10.28
CA GLN A 52 -0.10 11.65 11.15
C GLN A 52 -0.51 13.02 11.67
N ARG A 53 -1.74 13.44 11.34
CA ARG A 53 -2.31 14.68 11.86
C ARG A 53 -3.05 14.39 13.17
N HIS A 54 -2.69 15.10 14.23
CA HIS A 54 -3.33 14.99 15.52
C HIS A 54 -3.26 16.34 16.25
N ASP A 55 -4.38 16.84 16.76
CA ASP A 55 -4.47 18.01 17.64
C ASP A 55 -3.69 19.25 17.18
N GLY A 56 -3.84 19.62 15.91
CA GLY A 56 -3.16 20.79 15.34
C GLY A 56 -1.65 20.59 15.13
N GLN A 57 -1.17 19.36 15.18
CA GLN A 57 0.21 18.98 14.92
C GLN A 57 0.27 17.93 13.79
N LEU A 58 1.40 17.90 13.09
CA LEU A 58 1.82 16.84 12.19
C LEU A 58 2.97 16.06 12.84
N GLN A 59 2.69 14.81 13.17
CA GLN A 59 3.70 13.87 13.64
C GLN A 59 4.27 13.09 12.44
N LEU A 60 5.59 13.04 12.36
CA LEU A 60 6.34 12.31 11.36
C LEU A 60 6.94 11.07 11.99
N TRP A 61 6.72 9.92 11.35
CA TRP A 61 7.30 8.65 11.78
C TRP A 61 8.00 7.97 10.61
N ARG A 62 9.09 7.26 10.89
CA ARG A 62 9.73 6.36 9.95
C ARG A 62 9.31 4.94 10.30
N GLU A 63 8.83 4.19 9.32
CA GLU A 63 8.50 2.78 9.50
C GLU A 63 9.30 1.94 8.51
N ASP A 64 10.01 0.93 9.00
CA ASP A 64 10.86 0.02 8.21
C ASP A 64 10.29 -1.41 8.09
N GLY A 65 9.01 -1.57 8.43
CA GLY A 65 8.25 -2.81 8.37
C GLY A 65 8.22 -3.61 9.67
N GLN A 66 9.11 -3.33 10.63
CA GLN A 66 9.10 -3.95 11.95
C GLN A 66 9.00 -2.93 13.07
N GLN A 67 9.62 -1.76 12.89
CA GLN A 67 9.65 -0.72 13.89
C GLN A 67 9.12 0.59 13.34
N ARG A 68 8.60 1.41 14.26
CA ARG A 68 8.15 2.77 13.98
C ARG A 68 8.90 3.73 14.89
N GLU A 69 9.69 4.59 14.29
CA GLU A 69 10.56 5.54 14.97
C GLU A 69 9.99 6.97 14.80
N PRO A 70 9.88 7.76 15.87
CA PRO A 70 9.50 9.16 15.76
C PRO A 70 10.60 9.96 15.06
N VAL A 71 10.22 10.78 14.07
CA VAL A 71 11.15 11.63 13.32
C VAL A 71 11.07 13.07 13.79
N ALA A 72 9.86 13.65 13.80
CA ALA A 72 9.62 15.02 14.26
C ALA A 72 8.13 15.24 14.56
N THR A 73 7.84 16.31 15.31
CA THR A 73 6.48 16.84 15.46
C THR A 73 6.51 18.31 15.05
N LEU A 74 5.63 18.69 14.15
CA LEU A 74 5.56 20.02 13.56
C LEU A 74 4.17 20.62 13.76
N PRO A 75 4.04 21.95 13.91
CA PRO A 75 2.74 22.59 13.93
C PRO A 75 1.99 22.39 12.59
N TRP A 76 0.67 22.24 12.66
CA TRP A 76 -0.22 22.15 11.50
C TRP A 76 -1.18 23.35 11.49
N PRO A 77 -1.45 23.99 10.33
CA PRO A 77 -0.98 23.64 8.99
C PRO A 77 0.47 24.07 8.72
N LEU A 78 1.15 23.32 7.85
CA LEU A 78 2.46 23.66 7.30
C LEU A 78 2.45 23.50 5.79
N SER A 79 3.29 24.28 5.11
CA SER A 79 3.54 24.13 3.68
C SER A 79 4.47 22.93 3.40
N PRO A 80 4.40 22.33 2.20
CA PRO A 80 5.34 21.28 1.80
C PRO A 80 6.80 21.73 1.88
N ALA A 81 7.10 22.99 1.55
CA ALA A 81 8.47 23.52 1.61
C ALA A 81 9.00 23.64 3.05
N GLU A 82 8.13 23.90 4.02
CA GLU A 82 8.49 23.88 5.45
C GLU A 82 8.78 22.47 5.93
N LEU A 83 8.02 21.48 5.45
CA LEU A 83 8.26 20.07 5.75
C LEU A 83 9.61 19.61 5.20
N GLU A 84 9.93 19.89 3.93
CA GLU A 84 11.23 19.49 3.33
C GLU A 84 12.42 20.08 4.08
N ARG A 85 12.31 21.32 4.57
CA ARG A 85 13.39 21.99 5.30
C ARG A 85 13.78 21.31 6.62
N VAL A 86 12.85 20.58 7.23
CA VAL A 86 13.08 19.90 8.51
C VAL A 86 13.42 18.42 8.33
N LEU A 87 13.10 17.84 7.18
CA LEU A 87 13.41 16.44 6.88
C LEU A 87 14.91 16.24 6.62
N ASP A 88 15.46 15.13 7.13
CA ASP A 88 16.79 14.68 6.75
C ASP A 88 16.80 14.29 5.25
N PRO A 89 17.85 14.62 4.47
CA PRO A 89 18.02 14.17 3.08
C PRO A 89 17.71 12.69 2.84
N ARG A 90 18.01 11.81 3.81
CA ARG A 90 17.73 10.36 3.73
C ARG A 90 16.24 10.02 3.70
N LEU A 91 15.39 10.87 4.28
CA LEU A 91 13.95 10.67 4.37
C LEU A 91 13.19 11.18 3.15
N HIS A 92 13.81 12.06 2.35
CA HIS A 92 13.18 12.68 1.19
C HIS A 92 12.78 11.65 0.12
N ALA A 93 13.59 10.61 -0.06
CA ALA A 93 13.36 9.56 -1.05
C ALA A 93 12.32 8.50 -0.61
N LEU A 94 11.85 8.55 0.64
CA LEU A 94 10.91 7.56 1.15
C LEU A 94 9.49 7.83 0.66
N PRO A 95 8.71 6.79 0.31
CA PRO A 95 7.28 6.91 0.07
C PRO A 95 6.57 7.53 1.28
N ARG A 96 5.70 8.49 1.00
CA ARG A 96 4.94 9.22 2.03
C ARG A 96 3.53 8.67 2.12
N VAL A 97 3.10 8.33 3.33
CA VAL A 97 1.79 7.73 3.57
C VAL A 97 1.10 8.44 4.72
N TRP A 98 -0.16 8.80 4.52
CA TRP A 98 -0.98 9.36 5.59
C TRP A 98 -1.50 8.27 6.52
N LEU A 99 -1.31 8.47 7.82
CA LEU A 99 -1.94 7.67 8.86
C LEU A 99 -3.25 8.35 9.28
N LEU A 100 -4.34 7.65 8.99
CA LEU A 100 -5.67 8.03 9.44
C LEU A 100 -5.98 7.30 10.74
N GLN A 101 -6.50 8.05 11.70
CA GLN A 101 -7.05 7.49 12.94
C GLN A 101 -8.40 6.81 12.65
N PRO A 102 -8.81 5.81 13.45
CA PRO A 102 -10.11 5.16 13.30
C PRO A 102 -11.29 6.14 13.26
N GLY A 103 -11.25 7.22 14.06
CA GLY A 103 -12.30 8.25 14.06
C GLY A 103 -12.35 9.12 12.80
N GLN A 104 -11.37 9.01 11.90
CA GLN A 104 -11.31 9.72 10.62
C GLN A 104 -11.82 8.87 9.45
N VAL A 105 -12.21 7.62 9.69
CA VAL A 105 -12.68 6.69 8.67
C VAL A 105 -14.04 6.13 9.03
N LEU A 106 -14.90 5.93 8.03
CA LEU A 106 -16.14 5.19 8.20
C LEU A 106 -15.85 3.69 8.09
N GLN A 107 -16.02 2.95 9.18
CA GLN A 107 -15.92 1.49 9.18
C GLN A 107 -17.31 0.88 9.44
N ARG A 108 -17.90 0.27 8.41
CA ARG A 108 -19.22 -0.38 8.51
C ARG A 108 -19.20 -1.74 7.83
N ARG A 109 -19.83 -2.74 8.44
CA ARG A 109 -20.04 -4.06 7.81
C ARG A 109 -21.35 -4.04 7.03
N LEU A 110 -21.27 -4.25 5.72
CA LEU A 110 -22.44 -4.27 4.83
C LEU A 110 -22.77 -5.72 4.42
N ARG A 111 -24.06 -6.03 4.35
CA ARG A 111 -24.54 -7.27 3.71
C ARG A 111 -24.99 -6.90 2.31
N LEU A 112 -24.35 -7.48 1.30
CA LEU A 112 -24.61 -7.15 -0.10
C LEU A 112 -25.19 -8.37 -0.82
N PRO A 113 -26.18 -8.19 -1.70
CA PRO A 113 -26.71 -9.29 -2.50
C PRO A 113 -25.62 -9.79 -3.47
N ALA A 114 -25.63 -11.09 -3.77
CA ALA A 114 -24.64 -11.68 -4.68
C ALA A 114 -24.64 -11.00 -6.07
N ALA A 115 -25.81 -10.53 -6.54
CA ALA A 115 -25.95 -9.79 -7.79
C ALA A 115 -25.20 -8.44 -7.82
N ALA A 116 -24.83 -7.88 -6.67
CA ALA A 116 -24.06 -6.62 -6.59
C ALA A 116 -22.56 -6.81 -6.88
N ALA A 117 -22.08 -8.04 -7.05
CA ALA A 117 -20.65 -8.33 -7.23
C ALA A 117 -20.02 -7.54 -8.39
N GLU A 118 -20.71 -7.43 -9.53
CA GLU A 118 -20.19 -6.71 -10.71
C GLU A 118 -20.28 -5.18 -10.58
N ARG A 119 -21.12 -4.67 -9.67
CA ARG A 119 -21.40 -3.25 -9.47
C ARG A 119 -21.17 -2.78 -8.03
N LEU A 120 -20.18 -3.36 -7.37
CA LEU A 120 -19.95 -3.19 -5.94
C LEU A 120 -19.75 -1.72 -5.54
N ARG A 121 -19.00 -0.95 -6.35
CA ARG A 121 -18.74 0.47 -6.06
C ARG A 121 -20.02 1.31 -6.08
N ASP A 122 -20.89 1.09 -7.06
CA ASP A 122 -22.16 1.81 -7.18
C ASP A 122 -23.08 1.51 -6.00
N VAL A 123 -23.21 0.22 -5.64
CA VAL A 123 -24.06 -0.22 -4.53
C VAL A 123 -23.54 0.27 -3.18
N VAL A 124 -22.22 0.18 -2.95
CA VAL A 124 -21.61 0.70 -1.72
C VAL A 124 -21.73 2.23 -1.64
N GLY A 125 -21.58 2.93 -2.76
CA GLY A 125 -21.78 4.39 -2.83
C GLY A 125 -23.19 4.80 -2.41
N PHE A 126 -24.21 4.13 -2.98
CA PHE A 126 -25.62 4.35 -2.59
C PHE A 126 -25.87 4.05 -1.11
N GLU A 127 -25.31 2.96 -0.58
CA GLU A 127 -25.44 2.60 0.84
C GLU A 127 -24.75 3.60 1.78
N ILE A 128 -23.69 4.29 1.35
CA ILE A 128 -23.00 5.31 2.15
C ILE A 128 -23.80 6.61 2.20
N ASP A 129 -24.46 6.98 1.10
CA ASP A 129 -25.27 8.21 1.01
C ASP A 129 -26.55 8.14 1.85
N ARG A 130 -27.07 6.93 2.06
CA ARG A 130 -28.24 6.63 2.88
C ARG A 130 -27.92 6.49 4.37
#